data_AF-A0A418AF03-F1
#
_entry.id   AF-A0A418AF03-F1
#
_cell.length_a   1.000
_cell.length_b   1.000
_cell.length_c   1.000
_cell.angle_alpha   90.00
_cell.angle_beta   90.00
_cell.angle_gamma   90.00
#
_symmetry.space_group_name_H-M   'P 1'
#
loop_
_entity.id
_entity.type
_entity.pdbx_description
1 polymer ?
#
loop_
_entity_poly.entity_id
_entity_poly.type
_entity_poly.pdbx_seq_one_letter_code
_entity_poly.pdbx_strand_id
1 'polypeptide(L)'
;MSDDLRAWIAEDPKRMPKVLLKMLYASFTQGRYGEVAFPEQRQVQQKVNHIRRSELHHKSTVHAVESAMAAWVPANDFEDQPIHQPFVFGVEMVDGKACVGNGGLQAFRVGFTTIDMLQRYQAVCEDNPGVDIMCHMDTTFSTNKSGYPVFVFGYSDMAGSFHLLCVCITSQRTHEDVAWLLKALKEEFTRRLNFVWTPRLLMGDADKAQYLGMMTALQQDMPNIEYLMCFFHVIKKVTAMNCIVV
;
A
#
# COMPACT_ATOMS: atom_id res chain seq x y z
N MET A 1 -6.92 7.13 34.51
CA MET A 1 -5.73 7.51 33.72
C MET A 1 -5.29 6.43 32.72
N SER A 2 -4.82 5.25 33.15
CA SER A 2 -4.39 4.20 32.20
C SER A 2 -5.52 3.68 31.31
N ASP A 3 -6.73 3.51 31.87
CA ASP A 3 -7.88 3.05 31.10
C ASP A 3 -8.40 4.11 30.13
N ASP A 4 -8.37 5.39 30.51
CA ASP A 4 -8.68 6.49 29.59
C ASP A 4 -7.66 6.56 28.46
N LEU A 5 -6.36 6.37 28.74
CA LEU A 5 -5.35 6.26 27.68
C LEU A 5 -5.67 5.11 26.72
N ARG A 6 -6.09 3.94 27.20
CA ARG A 6 -6.49 2.80 26.35
C ARG A 6 -7.69 3.16 25.49
N ALA A 7 -8.76 3.69 26.11
CA ALA A 7 -9.98 4.08 25.42
C ALA A 7 -9.69 5.14 24.34
N TRP A 8 -8.91 6.16 24.65
CA TRP A 8 -8.57 7.22 23.70
C TRP A 8 -7.65 6.76 22.57
N ILE A 9 -6.74 5.82 22.82
CA ILE A 9 -5.92 5.22 21.77
C ILE A 9 -6.77 4.27 20.90
N ALA A 10 -7.74 3.56 21.48
CA ALA A 10 -8.66 2.71 20.71
C ALA A 10 -9.57 3.54 19.79
N GLU A 11 -10.05 4.69 20.28
CA GLU A 11 -10.87 5.63 19.52
C GLU A 11 -10.11 6.27 18.34
N ASP A 12 -8.88 6.73 18.57
CA ASP A 12 -8.00 7.21 17.51
C ASP A 12 -6.56 6.71 17.74
N PRO A 13 -6.17 5.62 17.06
CA PRO A 13 -4.84 5.04 17.16
C PRO A 13 -3.70 5.98 16.76
N LYS A 14 -3.98 7.05 16.00
CA LYS A 14 -2.99 8.03 15.52
C LYS A 14 -2.70 9.12 16.55
N ARG A 15 -3.48 9.27 17.63
CA ARG A 15 -3.27 10.29 18.66
C ARG A 15 -1.84 10.27 19.19
N MET A 16 -1.11 11.36 18.99
CA MET A 16 0.27 11.45 19.47
C MET A 16 0.30 11.49 21.01
N PRO A 17 1.34 10.94 21.66
CA PRO A 17 1.51 11.00 23.11
C PRO A 17 1.36 12.40 23.70
N LYS A 18 1.80 13.44 22.97
CA LYS A 18 1.60 14.85 23.35
C LYS A 18 0.14 15.28 23.39
N VAL A 19 -0.69 14.76 22.47
CA VAL A 19 -2.14 15.00 22.44
C VAL A 19 -2.80 14.28 23.62
N LEU A 20 -2.43 13.02 23.85
CA LEU A 20 -2.95 12.22 24.96
C LEU A 20 -2.60 12.83 26.33
N LEU A 21 -1.40 13.41 26.47
CA LEU A 21 -1.00 14.14 27.68
C LEU A 21 -1.90 15.37 27.92
N LYS A 22 -2.26 16.12 26.87
CA LYS A 22 -3.19 17.26 26.98
C LYS A 22 -4.59 16.80 27.39
N MET A 23 -5.08 15.70 26.83
CA MET A 23 -6.38 15.12 27.19
C MET A 23 -6.39 14.60 28.64
N LEU A 24 -5.30 13.95 29.07
CA LEU A 24 -5.10 13.56 30.47
C LEU A 24 -5.14 14.79 31.39
N TYR A 25 -4.42 15.86 31.03
CA TYR A 25 -4.39 17.09 31.82
C TYR A 25 -5.78 17.71 31.96
N ALA A 26 -6.53 17.82 30.87
CA ALA A 26 -7.90 18.34 30.89
C ALA A 26 -8.84 17.50 31.77
N SER A 27 -8.68 16.17 31.76
CA SER A 27 -9.45 15.28 32.65
C SER A 27 -8.97 15.36 34.11
N PHE A 28 -7.70 15.63 34.33
CA PHE A 28 -7.09 15.77 35.65
C PHE A 28 -7.60 17.02 36.36
N THR A 29 -7.63 18.16 35.67
CA THR A 29 -8.14 19.43 36.22
C THR A 29 -9.64 19.39 36.54
N GLN A 30 -10.38 18.44 35.96
CA GLN A 30 -11.78 18.17 36.29
C GLN A 30 -11.96 17.26 37.52
N GLY A 31 -10.87 16.87 38.20
CA GLY A 31 -10.93 16.03 39.40
C GLY A 31 -11.21 14.55 39.13
N ARG A 32 -11.17 14.09 37.87
CA ARG A 32 -11.53 12.73 37.47
C ARG A 32 -10.63 11.63 38.06
N TYR A 33 -9.46 11.99 38.59
CA TYR A 33 -8.44 11.05 39.05
C TYR A 33 -8.10 11.15 40.54
N GLY A 34 -8.91 11.86 41.34
CA GLY A 34 -8.67 12.01 42.78
C GLY A 34 -7.34 12.68 43.10
N GLU A 35 -6.73 12.31 44.24
CA GLU A 35 -5.47 12.88 44.76
C GLU A 35 -4.19 12.26 44.15
N VAL A 36 -4.29 11.65 42.97
CA VAL A 36 -3.12 11.05 42.32
C VAL A 36 -2.24 12.15 41.73
N ALA A 37 -0.92 12.01 41.80
CA ALA A 37 0.00 12.94 41.15
C ALA A 37 -0.15 12.91 39.62
N PHE A 38 -0.08 14.08 38.98
CA PHE A 38 -0.12 14.15 37.51
C PHE A 38 1.17 13.55 36.91
N PRO A 39 1.08 12.63 35.94
CA PRO A 39 2.25 11.97 35.38
C PRO A 39 3.09 12.91 34.51
N GLU A 40 4.40 12.68 34.51
CA GLU A 40 5.32 13.36 33.61
C GLU A 40 5.10 12.94 32.15
N GLN A 41 5.51 13.81 31.21
CA GLN A 41 5.44 13.52 29.78
C GLN A 41 6.14 12.19 29.42
N ARG A 42 7.29 11.89 30.03
CA ARG A 42 8.04 10.65 29.78
C ARG A 42 7.25 9.41 30.22
N GLN A 43 6.56 9.47 31.36
CA GLN A 43 5.75 8.37 31.87
C GLN A 43 4.56 8.10 30.95
N VAL A 44 3.87 9.15 30.49
CA VAL A 44 2.78 9.02 29.51
C VAL A 44 3.29 8.45 28.19
N GLN A 45 4.42 8.94 27.68
CA GLN A 45 5.05 8.43 26.47
C GLN A 45 5.39 6.93 26.56
N GLN A 46 5.98 6.50 27.67
CA GLN A 46 6.33 5.10 27.92
C GLN A 46 5.07 4.22 28.03
N LYS A 47 4.03 4.69 28.75
CA LYS A 47 2.78 3.95 28.91
C LYS A 47 2.02 3.82 27.59
N VAL A 48 1.93 4.90 26.80
CA VAL A 48 1.34 4.87 25.45
C VAL A 48 2.10 3.90 24.54
N ASN A 49 3.44 3.92 24.58
CA ASN A 49 4.26 3.00 23.80
C ASN A 49 4.12 1.54 24.26
N HIS A 50 3.90 1.30 25.56
CA HIS A 50 3.59 -0.02 26.08
C HIS A 50 2.23 -0.47 25.54
N ILE A 51 1.15 0.25 25.84
CA ILE A 51 -0.23 -0.06 25.39
C ILE A 51 -0.26 -0.38 23.89
N ARG A 52 0.38 0.46 23.06
CA ARG A 52 0.43 0.24 21.62
C ARG A 52 1.11 -1.07 21.21
N ARG A 53 2.22 -1.43 21.86
CA ARG A 53 3.02 -2.61 21.50
C ARG A 53 2.49 -3.91 22.10
N SER A 54 2.08 -3.88 23.36
CA SER A 54 1.68 -5.07 24.12
C SER A 54 0.18 -5.35 24.07
N GLU A 55 -0.67 -4.33 24.01
CA GLU A 55 -2.13 -4.49 24.16
C GLU A 55 -2.87 -4.30 22.82
N LEU A 56 -2.40 -3.40 21.95
CA LEU A 56 -3.07 -3.10 20.67
C LEU A 56 -2.38 -3.72 19.45
N HIS A 57 -1.35 -4.55 19.66
CA HIS A 57 -0.56 -5.20 18.61
C HIS A 57 -0.11 -4.26 17.47
N HIS A 58 0.09 -2.97 17.75
CA HIS A 58 0.74 -2.03 16.82
C HIS A 58 2.25 -2.32 16.77
N LYS A 59 2.59 -3.54 16.36
CA LYS A 59 3.95 -4.01 16.15
C LYS A 59 4.37 -3.58 14.75
N SER A 60 5.14 -2.50 14.68
CA SER A 60 5.83 -2.10 13.45
C SER A 60 7.12 -2.90 13.30
N THR A 61 7.00 -4.23 13.19
CA THR A 61 8.14 -5.15 13.05
C THR A 61 7.91 -6.07 11.87
N VAL A 62 8.97 -6.45 11.15
CA VAL A 62 8.92 -7.37 10.00
C VAL A 62 8.16 -8.65 10.35
N HIS A 63 8.56 -9.32 11.43
CA HIS A 63 7.89 -10.54 11.90
C HIS A 63 6.38 -10.37 12.11
N ALA A 64 5.91 -9.20 12.54
CA ALA A 64 4.48 -8.99 12.77
C ALA A 64 3.72 -8.87 11.45
N VAL A 65 4.33 -8.24 10.44
CA VAL A 65 3.78 -8.18 9.09
C VAL A 65 3.79 -9.55 8.44
N GLU A 66 4.89 -10.29 8.51
CA GLU A 66 4.98 -11.66 7.98
C GLU A 66 3.93 -12.59 8.63
N SER A 67 3.76 -12.48 9.95
CA SER A 67 2.72 -13.23 10.67
C SER A 67 1.30 -12.85 10.21
N ALA A 68 1.04 -11.56 9.97
CA ALA A 68 -0.25 -11.10 9.47
C ALA A 68 -0.49 -11.53 8.02
N MET A 69 0.55 -11.50 7.18
CA MET A 69 0.51 -11.91 5.79
C MET A 69 0.20 -13.40 5.63
N ALA A 70 0.60 -14.25 6.57
CA ALA A 70 0.34 -15.70 6.51
C ALA A 70 -1.15 -16.06 6.32
N ALA A 71 -2.08 -15.20 6.78
CA ALA A 71 -3.52 -15.38 6.57
C ALA A 71 -3.99 -15.08 5.13
N TRP A 72 -3.14 -14.42 4.34
CA TRP A 72 -3.43 -13.95 2.97
C TRP A 72 -2.51 -14.58 1.93
N VAL A 73 -1.55 -15.42 2.35
CA VAL A 73 -0.79 -16.24 1.41
C VAL A 73 -1.76 -17.26 0.84
N PRO A 74 -1.94 -17.28 -0.49
CA PRO A 74 -2.86 -18.20 -1.11
C PRO A 74 -2.34 -19.64 -0.96
N ALA A 75 -3.25 -20.60 -0.77
CA ALA A 75 -2.90 -22.01 -0.79
C ALA A 75 -2.30 -22.39 -2.16
N ASN A 76 -1.48 -23.45 -2.18
CA ASN A 76 -0.88 -23.96 -3.42
C ASN A 76 -1.95 -24.49 -4.40
N ASP A 77 -3.13 -24.86 -3.88
CA ASP A 77 -4.25 -25.29 -4.70
C ASP A 77 -5.13 -24.08 -5.04
N PHE A 78 -5.15 -23.72 -6.32
CA PHE A 78 -5.80 -22.51 -6.81
C PHE A 78 -7.27 -22.72 -7.17
N GLU A 79 -7.72 -23.98 -7.31
CA GLU A 79 -9.07 -24.30 -7.79
C GLU A 79 -10.15 -24.03 -6.72
N ASP A 80 -9.81 -24.14 -5.44
CA ASP A 80 -10.75 -23.96 -4.32
C ASP A 80 -10.71 -22.57 -3.67
N GLN A 81 -9.92 -21.63 -4.20
CA GLN A 81 -9.78 -20.30 -3.58
C GLN A 81 -10.99 -19.40 -3.91
N PRO A 82 -11.67 -18.80 -2.90
CA PRO A 82 -12.78 -17.88 -3.16
C PRO A 82 -12.32 -16.68 -3.98
N ILE A 83 -13.01 -16.40 -5.09
CA ILE A 83 -12.52 -15.42 -6.08
C ILE A 83 -12.42 -13.98 -5.56
N HIS A 84 -13.23 -13.62 -4.57
CA HIS A 84 -13.26 -12.28 -3.96
C HIS A 84 -12.36 -12.17 -2.72
N GLN A 85 -11.77 -13.29 -2.26
CA GLN A 85 -10.85 -13.26 -1.12
C GLN A 85 -9.52 -12.63 -1.57
N PRO A 86 -9.04 -11.55 -0.94
CA PRO A 86 -7.78 -10.96 -1.32
C PRO A 86 -6.63 -11.88 -0.91
N PHE A 87 -5.56 -11.83 -1.69
CA PHE A 87 -4.33 -12.56 -1.42
C PHE A 87 -3.10 -11.68 -1.64
N VAL A 88 -2.01 -12.06 -0.98
CA VAL A 88 -0.72 -11.38 -1.09
C VAL A 88 0.05 -11.91 -2.30
N PHE A 89 0.70 -11.00 -3.04
CA PHE A 89 1.62 -11.34 -4.13
C PHE A 89 2.90 -10.48 -4.10
N GLY A 90 3.90 -10.90 -4.89
CA GLY A 90 5.19 -10.21 -5.02
C GLY A 90 6.10 -10.29 -3.79
N VAL A 91 5.79 -11.15 -2.83
CA VAL A 91 6.60 -11.42 -1.64
C VAL A 91 7.48 -12.65 -1.88
N GLU A 92 8.67 -12.66 -1.28
CA GLU A 92 9.56 -13.82 -1.36
C GLU A 92 9.05 -14.94 -0.45
N MET A 93 9.08 -16.17 -0.94
CA MET A 93 8.71 -17.35 -0.15
C MET A 93 9.99 -18.08 0.28
N VAL A 94 10.30 -18.04 1.58
CA VAL A 94 11.44 -18.76 2.18
C VAL A 94 10.89 -19.84 3.10
N ASP A 95 11.21 -21.10 2.82
CA ASP A 95 10.70 -22.26 3.57
C ASP A 95 9.16 -22.27 3.73
N GLY A 96 8.45 -21.87 2.67
CA GLY A 96 6.98 -21.79 2.65
C GLY A 96 6.39 -20.62 3.43
N LYS A 97 7.22 -19.68 3.90
CA LYS A 97 6.78 -18.47 4.60
C LYS A 97 7.03 -17.23 3.75
N ALA A 98 6.03 -16.35 3.70
CA ALA A 98 6.17 -15.08 3.03
C ALA A 98 7.05 -14.13 3.86
N CYS A 99 8.11 -13.64 3.24
CA CYS A 99 9.10 -12.74 3.83
C CYS A 99 9.07 -11.36 3.17
N VAL A 100 9.37 -10.33 3.95
CA VAL A 100 9.43 -8.94 3.49
C VAL A 100 10.65 -8.22 4.02
N GLY A 101 11.16 -7.25 3.23
CA GLY A 101 12.24 -6.39 3.68
C GLY A 101 11.85 -5.51 4.86
N ASN A 102 12.85 -5.08 5.63
CA ASN A 102 12.65 -4.20 6.80
C ASN A 102 12.35 -2.73 6.45
N GLY A 103 12.34 -2.40 5.16
CA GLY A 103 12.07 -1.07 4.64
C GLY A 103 13.28 -0.14 4.57
N GLY A 104 14.44 -0.58 5.07
CA GLY A 104 15.73 0.09 4.93
C GLY A 104 16.48 -0.38 3.69
N LEU A 105 17.66 -1.00 3.87
CA LEU A 105 18.45 -1.58 2.77
C LEU A 105 17.69 -2.67 2.01
N GLN A 106 16.83 -3.41 2.71
CA GLN A 106 15.91 -4.36 2.10
C GLN A 106 14.56 -3.67 1.95
N ALA A 107 14.19 -3.35 0.71
CA ALA A 107 12.91 -2.72 0.40
C ALA A 107 11.75 -3.59 0.92
N PHE A 108 10.85 -2.98 1.67
CA PHE A 108 9.59 -3.61 2.03
C PHE A 108 8.68 -3.53 0.80
N ARG A 109 8.11 -4.65 0.36
CA ARG A 109 7.19 -4.71 -0.78
C ARG A 109 6.13 -5.78 -0.53
N VAL A 110 4.86 -5.44 -0.74
CA VAL A 110 3.74 -6.38 -0.64
C VAL A 110 2.62 -5.91 -1.55
N GLY A 111 2.10 -6.82 -2.39
CA GLY A 111 0.96 -6.57 -3.25
C GLY A 111 -0.29 -7.30 -2.76
N PHE A 112 -1.46 -6.72 -3.02
CA PHE A 112 -2.76 -7.34 -2.75
C PHE A 112 -3.66 -7.27 -4.00
N THR A 113 -4.28 -8.39 -4.35
CA THR A 113 -5.29 -8.48 -5.41
C THR A 113 -6.30 -9.58 -5.06
N THR A 114 -7.29 -9.78 -5.93
CA THR A 114 -8.27 -10.88 -5.87
C THR A 114 -8.29 -11.60 -7.21
N ILE A 115 -8.71 -12.86 -7.24
CA ILE A 115 -8.85 -13.59 -8.51
C ILE A 115 -9.89 -12.90 -9.40
N ASP A 116 -10.99 -12.42 -8.81
CA ASP A 116 -12.05 -11.68 -9.50
C ASP A 116 -11.51 -10.42 -10.23
N MET A 117 -10.63 -9.65 -9.59
CA MET A 117 -10.00 -8.49 -10.24
C MET A 117 -9.17 -8.87 -11.46
N LEU A 118 -8.37 -9.94 -11.37
CA LEU A 118 -7.56 -10.43 -12.49
C LEU A 118 -8.47 -10.97 -13.62
N GLN A 119 -9.50 -11.75 -13.29
CA GLN A 119 -10.44 -12.32 -14.26
C GLN A 119 -11.23 -11.23 -14.99
N ARG A 120 -11.66 -10.17 -14.30
CA ARG A 120 -12.35 -9.04 -14.93
C ARG A 120 -11.47 -8.31 -15.92
N TYR A 121 -10.19 -8.11 -15.60
CA TYR A 121 -9.25 -7.52 -16.55
C TYR A 121 -9.09 -8.42 -17.78
N GLN A 122 -8.88 -9.73 -17.57
CA GLN A 122 -8.78 -10.69 -18.67
C GLN A 122 -10.02 -10.65 -19.56
N ALA A 123 -11.21 -10.72 -18.98
CA ALA A 123 -12.48 -10.67 -19.72
C ALA A 123 -12.59 -9.40 -20.56
N VAL A 124 -12.23 -8.23 -20.01
CA VAL A 124 -12.23 -6.97 -20.77
C VAL A 124 -11.26 -7.02 -21.96
N CYS A 125 -10.08 -7.62 -21.81
CA CYS A 125 -9.16 -7.80 -22.92
C CYS A 125 -9.68 -8.78 -23.98
N GLU A 126 -10.28 -9.88 -23.57
CA GLU A 126 -10.79 -10.93 -24.46
C GLU A 126 -12.06 -10.50 -25.21
N ASP A 127 -12.95 -9.78 -24.54
CA ASP A 127 -14.20 -9.26 -25.11
C ASP A 127 -13.96 -8.10 -26.09
N ASN A 128 -12.80 -7.44 -26.01
CA ASN A 128 -12.46 -6.27 -26.82
C ASN A 128 -11.14 -6.48 -27.59
N PRO A 129 -11.05 -7.48 -28.48
CA PRO A 129 -9.83 -7.78 -29.20
C PRO A 129 -9.43 -6.59 -30.08
N GLY A 130 -8.17 -6.19 -29.99
CA GLY A 130 -7.62 -5.06 -30.75
C GLY A 130 -7.83 -3.68 -30.11
N VAL A 131 -8.43 -3.62 -28.92
CA VAL A 131 -8.49 -2.38 -28.14
C VAL A 131 -7.35 -2.34 -27.13
N ASP A 132 -6.59 -1.26 -27.14
CA ASP A 132 -5.56 -1.01 -26.14
C ASP A 132 -6.21 -0.50 -24.85
N ILE A 133 -6.34 -1.39 -23.86
CA ILE A 133 -6.91 -1.07 -22.54
C ILE A 133 -5.97 -0.12 -21.79
N MET A 134 -6.51 1.03 -21.33
CA MET A 134 -5.76 2.00 -20.54
C MET A 134 -5.57 1.50 -19.12
N CYS A 135 -4.33 1.16 -18.75
CA CYS A 135 -3.96 0.92 -17.36
C CYS A 135 -3.59 2.24 -16.67
N HIS A 136 -3.74 2.28 -15.37
CA HIS A 136 -3.41 3.43 -14.53
C HIS A 136 -2.55 3.01 -13.35
N MET A 137 -1.56 3.83 -13.02
CA MET A 137 -0.77 3.74 -11.80
C MET A 137 -0.77 5.08 -11.09
N ASP A 138 -1.23 5.11 -9.84
CA ASP A 138 -1.14 6.29 -8.98
C ASP A 138 -0.37 5.93 -7.70
N THR A 139 0.36 6.90 -7.14
CA THR A 139 1.01 6.71 -5.83
C THR A 139 0.38 7.60 -4.78
N THR A 140 -0.25 6.95 -3.80
CA THR A 140 -0.89 7.64 -2.67
C THR A 140 -0.04 7.53 -1.41
N PHE A 141 -0.15 8.54 -0.54
CA PHE A 141 0.58 8.63 0.73
C PHE A 141 -0.38 8.79 1.90
N SER A 142 0.13 8.63 3.13
CA SER A 142 -0.64 8.78 4.38
C SER A 142 -1.76 7.76 4.59
N THR A 143 -1.75 6.68 3.81
CA THR A 143 -2.70 5.56 3.88
C THR A 143 -2.33 4.54 4.96
N ASN A 144 -1.07 4.52 5.41
CA ASN A 144 -0.59 3.67 6.50
C ASN A 144 0.22 4.47 7.53
N LYS A 145 0.35 3.93 8.75
CA LYS A 145 1.03 4.60 9.88
C LYS A 145 2.54 4.78 9.64
N SER A 146 3.14 3.97 8.77
CA SER A 146 4.57 4.04 8.44
C SER A 146 4.88 5.11 7.39
N GLY A 147 3.86 5.73 6.79
CA GLY A 147 4.03 6.70 5.71
C GLY A 147 4.52 6.07 4.40
N TYR A 148 4.46 4.75 4.28
CA TYR A 148 4.90 4.02 3.10
C TYR A 148 4.02 4.39 1.90
N PRO A 149 4.61 4.62 0.72
CA PRO A 149 3.87 4.70 -0.53
C PRO A 149 2.91 3.53 -0.71
N VAL A 150 1.71 3.84 -1.22
CA VAL A 150 0.78 2.84 -1.72
C VAL A 150 0.52 3.10 -3.20
N PHE A 151 0.99 2.19 -4.03
CA PHE A 151 0.65 2.15 -5.44
C PHE A 151 -0.76 1.61 -5.61
N VAL A 152 -1.57 2.32 -6.36
CA VAL A 152 -2.89 1.89 -6.80
C VAL A 152 -2.76 1.60 -8.29
N PHE A 153 -3.05 0.37 -8.69
CA PHE A 153 -2.98 -0.05 -10.08
C PHE A 153 -4.33 -0.56 -10.54
N GLY A 154 -4.77 -0.11 -11.71
CA GLY A 154 -6.08 -0.46 -12.25
C GLY A 154 -6.17 -0.14 -13.73
N TYR A 155 -7.39 -0.17 -14.27
CA TYR A 155 -7.64 0.08 -15.68
C TYR A 155 -8.96 0.81 -15.87
N SER A 156 -9.13 1.51 -16.99
CA SER A 156 -10.42 2.07 -17.38
C SER A 156 -11.12 1.13 -18.37
N ASP A 157 -12.41 0.88 -18.14
CA ASP A 157 -13.25 0.20 -19.12
C ASP A 157 -13.64 1.12 -20.29
N MET A 158 -14.38 0.58 -21.25
CA MET A 158 -14.84 1.31 -22.44
C MET A 158 -15.83 2.45 -22.12
N ALA A 159 -16.44 2.43 -20.93
CA ALA A 159 -17.28 3.52 -20.44
C ALA A 159 -16.47 4.60 -19.70
N GLY A 160 -15.14 4.45 -19.60
CA GLY A 160 -14.26 5.35 -18.87
C GLY A 160 -14.32 5.19 -17.36
N SER A 161 -14.88 4.09 -16.85
CA SER A 161 -14.92 3.79 -15.42
C SER A 161 -13.63 3.11 -14.97
N PHE A 162 -13.07 3.59 -13.87
CA PHE A 162 -11.88 2.98 -13.28
C PHE A 162 -12.22 1.71 -12.49
N HIS A 163 -11.46 0.64 -12.75
CA HIS A 163 -11.52 -0.63 -12.05
C HIS A 163 -10.17 -0.93 -11.40
N LEU A 164 -10.20 -1.21 -10.09
CA LEU A 164 -9.01 -1.57 -9.33
C LEU A 164 -8.52 -2.97 -9.73
N LEU A 165 -7.22 -3.12 -9.94
CA LEU A 165 -6.59 -4.41 -10.25
C LEU A 165 -5.70 -4.89 -9.11
N CYS A 166 -4.93 -4.01 -8.50
CA CYS A 166 -4.19 -4.32 -7.28
C CYS A 166 -3.82 -3.06 -6.49
N VAL A 167 -3.44 -3.27 -5.22
CA VAL A 167 -2.78 -2.26 -4.40
C VAL A 167 -1.46 -2.82 -3.89
N CYS A 168 -0.41 -2.01 -3.91
CA CYS A 168 0.90 -2.42 -3.43
C CYS A 168 1.46 -1.42 -2.43
N ILE A 169 2.00 -1.93 -1.33
CA ILE A 169 2.64 -1.12 -0.29
C ILE A 169 4.15 -1.33 -0.39
N THR A 170 4.89 -0.24 -0.50
CA THR A 170 6.36 -0.29 -0.61
C THR A 170 6.99 0.68 0.37
N SER A 171 8.17 0.38 0.93
CA SER A 171 8.87 1.35 1.79
C SER A 171 9.46 2.52 1.03
N GLN A 172 9.66 2.36 -0.28
CA GLN A 172 10.27 3.34 -1.17
C GLN A 172 9.38 3.58 -2.39
N ARG A 173 9.73 4.60 -3.19
CA ARG A 173 9.07 4.91 -4.46
C ARG A 173 10.14 5.04 -5.54
N THR A 174 10.94 3.99 -5.72
CA THR A 174 11.99 3.95 -6.74
C THR A 174 11.47 3.29 -8.01
N HIS A 175 12.29 3.38 -9.06
CA HIS A 175 12.01 2.71 -10.32
C HIS A 175 12.07 1.17 -10.18
N GLU A 176 12.87 0.64 -9.24
CA GLU A 176 12.87 -0.80 -8.93
C GLU A 176 11.56 -1.25 -8.27
N ASP A 177 10.92 -0.39 -7.47
CA ASP A 177 9.63 -0.70 -6.85
C ASP A 177 8.50 -0.77 -7.88
N VAL A 178 8.50 0.15 -8.84
CA VAL A 178 7.56 0.17 -9.98
C VAL A 178 7.75 -1.07 -10.85
N ALA A 179 9.00 -1.41 -11.15
CA ALA A 179 9.35 -2.62 -11.90
C ALA A 179 8.87 -3.89 -11.20
N TRP A 180 9.15 -4.00 -9.89
CA TRP A 180 8.73 -5.13 -9.07
C TRP A 180 7.21 -5.31 -9.12
N LEU A 181 6.44 -4.24 -8.96
CA LEU A 181 4.97 -4.31 -8.98
C LEU A 181 4.46 -4.96 -10.26
N LEU A 182 4.96 -4.48 -11.39
CA LEU A 182 4.48 -4.89 -12.71
C LEU A 182 4.93 -6.31 -13.07
N LYS A 183 6.16 -6.70 -12.70
CA LYS A 183 6.63 -8.08 -12.88
C LYS A 183 5.84 -9.05 -12.00
N ALA A 184 5.67 -8.72 -10.72
CA ALA A 184 4.91 -9.54 -9.79
C ALA A 184 3.43 -9.70 -10.23
N LEU A 185 2.81 -8.63 -10.74
CA LEU A 185 1.44 -8.71 -11.27
C LEU A 185 1.37 -9.55 -12.55
N LYS A 186 2.34 -9.43 -13.46
CA LYS A 186 2.44 -10.26 -14.68
C LYS A 186 2.56 -11.75 -14.35
N GLU A 187 3.38 -12.07 -13.35
CA GLU A 187 3.52 -13.43 -12.83
C GLU A 187 2.19 -13.97 -12.30
N GLU A 188 1.40 -13.15 -11.59
CA GLU A 188 0.09 -13.56 -11.10
C GLU A 188 -0.91 -13.84 -12.22
N PHE A 189 -1.00 -13.01 -13.25
CA PHE A 189 -1.83 -13.31 -14.43
C PHE A 189 -1.43 -14.62 -15.10
N THR A 190 -0.12 -14.83 -15.28
CA THR A 190 0.40 -16.05 -15.89
C THR A 190 0.10 -17.27 -15.04
N ARG A 191 0.40 -17.18 -13.73
CA ARG A 191 0.29 -18.30 -12.79
C ARG A 191 -1.15 -18.68 -12.47
N ARG A 192 -2.06 -17.70 -12.41
CA ARG A 192 -3.46 -17.91 -11.98
C ARG A 192 -4.40 -18.17 -13.14
N LEU A 193 -4.21 -17.46 -14.24
CA LEU A 193 -5.17 -17.43 -15.35
C LEU A 193 -4.58 -17.99 -16.64
N ASN A 194 -3.29 -18.36 -16.65
CA ASN A 194 -2.55 -18.68 -17.86
C ASN A 194 -2.68 -17.56 -18.92
N PHE A 195 -2.78 -16.32 -18.46
CA PHE A 195 -3.04 -15.15 -19.28
C PHE A 195 -1.76 -14.35 -19.50
N VAL A 196 -1.42 -14.08 -20.76
CA VAL A 196 -0.23 -13.30 -21.12
C VAL A 196 -0.55 -11.82 -20.94
N TRP A 197 -0.32 -11.32 -19.73
CA TRP A 197 -0.58 -9.91 -19.40
C TRP A 197 0.49 -8.98 -19.99
N THR A 198 0.11 -8.21 -21.00
CA THR A 198 0.96 -7.21 -21.68
C THR A 198 0.17 -5.94 -21.99
N PRO A 199 -0.03 -5.04 -21.01
CA PRO A 199 -0.71 -3.77 -21.27
C PRO A 199 0.10 -2.92 -22.25
N ARG A 200 -0.61 -2.22 -23.16
CA ARG A 200 0.00 -1.33 -24.16
C ARG A 200 -0.01 0.13 -23.75
N LEU A 201 -1.01 0.56 -22.98
CA LEU A 201 -1.12 1.93 -22.49
C LEU A 201 -1.07 1.91 -20.96
N LEU A 202 -0.12 2.63 -20.38
CA LEU A 202 -0.06 2.87 -18.94
C LEU A 202 0.01 4.37 -18.66
N MET A 203 -1.02 4.90 -18.01
CA MET A 203 -1.02 6.25 -17.49
C MET A 203 -0.53 6.27 -16.04
N GLY A 204 0.52 7.05 -15.78
CA GLY A 204 1.07 7.22 -14.43
C GLY A 204 1.22 8.68 -14.02
N ASP A 205 1.83 8.89 -12.85
CA ASP A 205 2.18 10.22 -12.37
C ASP A 205 3.21 10.90 -13.29
N ALA A 206 3.28 12.23 -13.21
CA ALA A 206 4.42 12.97 -13.73
C ALA A 206 5.68 12.79 -12.85
N ASP A 207 6.04 11.54 -12.56
CA ASP A 207 7.10 11.13 -11.63
C ASP A 207 8.22 10.35 -12.35
N LYS A 208 9.48 10.67 -11.99
CA LYS A 208 10.66 10.10 -12.64
C LYS A 208 10.82 8.60 -12.33
N ALA A 209 10.46 8.17 -11.12
CA ALA A 209 10.61 6.77 -10.74
C ALA A 209 9.63 5.89 -11.51
N GLN A 210 8.39 6.36 -11.70
CA GLN A 210 7.42 5.66 -12.56
C GLN A 210 7.90 5.60 -14.02
N TYR A 211 8.29 6.74 -14.61
CA TYR A 211 8.83 6.76 -15.98
C TYR A 211 10.03 5.81 -16.16
N LEU A 212 11.02 5.87 -15.27
CA LEU A 212 12.20 4.99 -15.34
C LEU A 212 11.85 3.53 -15.04
N GLY A 213 10.93 3.25 -14.12
CA GLY A 213 10.50 1.88 -13.81
C GLY A 213 9.94 1.21 -15.05
N MET A 214 9.13 1.95 -15.81
CA MET A 214 8.62 1.50 -17.10
C MET A 214 9.71 1.32 -18.14
N MET A 215 10.51 2.37 -18.36
CA MET A 215 11.40 2.41 -19.51
C MET A 215 12.65 1.57 -19.36
N THR A 216 13.09 1.32 -18.13
CA THR A 216 14.35 0.61 -17.88
C THR A 216 14.11 -0.85 -17.49
N ALA A 217 13.09 -1.13 -16.68
CA ALA A 217 12.93 -2.47 -16.12
C ALA A 217 11.98 -3.37 -16.90
N LEU A 218 11.10 -2.79 -17.73
CA LEU A 218 10.10 -3.53 -18.50
C LEU A 218 10.33 -3.49 -20.00
N GLN A 219 11.35 -2.79 -20.51
CA GLN A 219 11.61 -2.77 -21.95
C GLN A 219 11.84 -4.18 -22.53
N GLN A 220 12.41 -5.10 -21.73
CA GLN A 220 12.55 -6.50 -22.11
C GLN A 220 11.25 -7.30 -21.96
N ASP A 221 10.48 -7.04 -20.89
CA ASP A 221 9.30 -7.84 -20.54
C ASP A 221 8.00 -7.38 -21.24
N MET A 222 7.93 -6.11 -21.64
CA MET A 222 6.80 -5.42 -22.25
C MET A 222 7.30 -4.34 -23.23
N PRO A 223 7.90 -4.73 -24.37
CA PRO A 223 8.56 -3.79 -25.28
C PRO A 223 7.63 -2.77 -25.95
N ASN A 224 6.32 -3.07 -26.00
CA ASN A 224 5.32 -2.24 -26.69
C ASN A 224 4.51 -1.35 -25.74
N ILE A 225 4.92 -1.24 -24.48
CA ILE A 225 4.20 -0.40 -23.51
C ILE A 225 4.52 1.08 -23.73
N GLU A 226 3.48 1.88 -23.83
CA GLU A 226 3.55 3.33 -23.90
C GLU A 226 3.18 3.93 -22.56
N TYR A 227 4.08 4.76 -22.02
CA TYR A 227 3.86 5.47 -20.77
C TYR A 227 3.29 6.87 -21.03
N LEU A 228 2.11 7.12 -20.49
CA LEU A 228 1.42 8.40 -20.56
C LEU A 228 1.50 9.09 -19.19
N MET A 229 1.84 10.37 -19.17
CA MET A 229 1.75 11.15 -17.93
C MET A 229 0.33 11.66 -17.74
N CYS A 230 -0.22 11.42 -16.55
CA CYS A 230 -1.53 11.94 -16.15
C CYS A 230 -1.53 13.48 -16.23
N PHE A 231 -2.42 14.03 -17.04
CA PHE A 231 -2.55 15.47 -17.26
C PHE A 231 -2.73 16.24 -15.96
N PHE A 232 -3.58 15.75 -15.05
CA PHE A 232 -3.79 16.38 -13.75
C PHE A 232 -2.48 16.47 -12.93
N HIS A 233 -1.69 15.40 -12.89
CA HIS A 233 -0.41 15.38 -12.18
C HIS A 233 0.64 16.27 -12.83
N VAL A 234 0.64 16.37 -14.17
CA VAL A 234 1.48 17.34 -14.89
C VAL A 234 1.10 18.77 -14.48
N ILE A 235 -0.17 19.14 -14.56
CA ILE A 235 -0.63 20.49 -14.20
C ILE A 235 -0.30 20.82 -12.76
N LYS A 236 -0.59 19.92 -11.82
CA LYS A 236 -0.27 20.08 -10.39
C LYS A 236 1.23 20.33 -10.16
N LYS A 237 2.09 19.61 -10.88
CA LYS A 237 3.55 19.76 -10.78
C LYS A 237 4.03 21.09 -11.36
N VAL A 238 3.52 21.47 -12.53
CA VAL A 238 3.88 22.73 -13.20
C VAL A 238 3.41 23.95 -12.38
N THR A 239 2.17 23.94 -11.89
CA THR A 239 1.67 25.02 -11.03
C THR A 239 2.43 25.12 -9.71
N ALA A 240 2.78 23.99 -9.07
CA ALA A 240 3.60 24.01 -7.87
C ALA A 240 5.00 24.62 -8.12
N MET A 241 5.61 24.39 -9.28
CA MET A 241 6.89 25.00 -9.66
C MET A 241 6.77 26.51 -9.88
N ASN A 242 5.67 26.97 -10.49
CA ASN A 242 5.44 28.40 -10.73
C ASN A 242 5.14 29.21 -9.45
N CYS A 243 4.78 28.56 -8.34
CA CYS A 243 4.60 29.22 -7.04
C CYS A 243 5.89 29.41 -6.24
N ILE A 244 7.04 28.88 -6.70
CA ILE A 244 8.35 29.04 -6.03
C ILE A 244 9.16 30.20 -6.65
N VAL A 245 8.66 30.79 -7.75
CA VAL A 245 9.27 31.94 -8.42
C VAL A 245 8.28 33.09 -8.48
N VAL A 246 7.87 33.61 -7.31
CA VAL A 246 7.33 34.97 -7.14
C VAL A 246 7.80 35.52 -5.79
#